data_AF-A0A366W2F9-F1
#
_entry.id   AF-A0A366W2F9-F1
#
_cell.length_a   1.000
_cell.length_b   1.000
_cell.length_c   1.000
_cell.angle_alpha   90.00
_cell.angle_beta   90.00
_cell.angle_gamma   90.00
#
_symmetry.space_group_name_H-M   'P 1'
#
loop_
_entity.id
_entity.type
_entity.pdbx_description
1 polymer ?
#
loop_
_entity_poly.entity_id
_entity_poly.type
_entity_poly.pdbx_seq_one_letter_code
_entity_poly.pdbx_strand_id
1 'polypeptide(L)'
;MIQAIIRFLGIQSSVVNSEKTVATIGGMLAIFCCFYATVYFTGDAGSVAILPSMGASAVLLFAVPHGQLSTPWAFLGGNIFSAIVGVTCATLIEPMLIAAPVAVALSILVMHLTRSLHPPGGATALAAVIGGPTIHGLGYWYVITPTLINCSILFLIAMIFNNLFHWRRYPQSFMHYQSAGYHPDTRRIKMQHIHQAIKRSDLVIDASDEQIKRVVDLADAIYHEELIKQFVLELGAYYTNSKPGRQWSVRQIIDQREHQDPSRYLVIYRIADGDRKGTTDSCTLQEFAEWANEKMRPKG
;
A
#
# COMPACT_ATOMS: atom_id res chain seq x y z
N MET A 1 12.59 -28.52 3.09
CA MET A 1 13.45 -27.97 2.01
C MET A 1 12.64 -27.28 0.91
N ILE A 2 11.68 -27.96 0.27
CA ILE A 2 10.85 -27.38 -0.82
C ILE A 2 10.11 -26.11 -0.39
N GLN A 3 9.46 -26.09 0.77
CA GLN A 3 8.76 -24.88 1.27
C GLN A 3 9.71 -23.72 1.56
N ALA A 4 10.94 -23.98 2.00
CA ALA A 4 11.94 -22.94 2.22
C ALA A 4 12.43 -22.34 0.90
N ILE A 5 12.59 -23.17 -0.14
CA ILE A 5 12.92 -22.72 -1.50
C ILE A 5 11.76 -21.92 -2.10
N ILE A 6 10.52 -22.39 -1.96
CA ILE A 6 9.32 -21.67 -2.41
C ILE A 6 9.22 -20.30 -1.74
N ARG A 7 9.47 -20.23 -0.43
CA ARG A 7 9.48 -18.96 0.32
C ARG A 7 10.62 -18.05 -0.08
N PHE A 8 11.82 -18.61 -0.28
CA PHE A 8 13.00 -17.84 -0.73
C PHE A 8 12.80 -17.26 -2.13
N LEU A 9 12.22 -18.05 -3.05
CA LEU A 9 11.87 -17.60 -4.41
C LEU A 9 10.61 -16.72 -4.43
N GLY A 10 9.86 -16.64 -3.32
CA GLY A 10 8.64 -15.85 -3.23
C GLY A 10 7.53 -16.30 -4.19
N ILE A 11 7.44 -17.60 -4.53
CA ILE A 11 6.42 -18.10 -5.46
C ILE A 11 5.04 -17.84 -4.86
N GLN A 12 4.29 -16.92 -5.47
CA GLN A 12 2.98 -16.48 -4.97
C GLN A 12 1.93 -17.58 -5.10
N SER A 13 0.94 -17.54 -4.19
CA SER A 13 -0.18 -18.48 -4.20
C SER A 13 -1.10 -18.29 -5.41
N SER A 14 -1.90 -19.30 -5.73
CA SER A 14 -2.72 -19.34 -6.94
C SER A 14 -3.71 -18.17 -7.01
N VAL A 15 -3.49 -17.27 -7.96
CA VAL A 15 -4.51 -16.31 -8.42
C VAL A 15 -5.63 -17.07 -9.12
N VAL A 16 -6.87 -16.59 -9.00
CA VAL A 16 -8.05 -17.13 -9.70
C VAL A 16 -7.79 -17.19 -11.20
N ASN A 17 -8.17 -18.29 -11.86
CA ASN A 17 -7.85 -18.52 -13.27
C ASN A 17 -8.48 -17.48 -14.21
N SER A 18 -9.66 -16.95 -13.88
CA SER A 18 -10.32 -15.88 -14.63
C SER A 18 -9.45 -14.62 -14.69
N GLU A 19 -8.81 -14.25 -13.58
CA GLU A 19 -7.96 -13.07 -13.47
C GLU A 19 -6.73 -13.17 -14.39
N LYS A 20 -6.15 -14.37 -14.48
CA LYS A 20 -5.02 -14.64 -15.38
C LYS A 20 -5.42 -14.44 -16.83
N THR A 21 -6.54 -15.04 -17.25
CA THR A 21 -7.01 -14.95 -18.64
C THR A 21 -7.34 -13.51 -19.02
N VAL A 22 -8.04 -12.79 -18.14
CA VAL A 22 -8.38 -11.37 -18.37
C VAL A 22 -7.10 -10.53 -18.47
N ALA A 23 -6.16 -10.68 -17.53
CA ALA A 23 -4.88 -9.97 -17.58
C ALA A 23 -4.10 -10.23 -18.88
N THR A 24 -4.03 -11.50 -19.31
CA THR A 24 -3.32 -11.89 -20.53
C THR A 24 -3.95 -11.28 -21.79
N ILE A 25 -5.27 -11.37 -21.94
CA ILE A 25 -5.96 -10.85 -23.13
C ILE A 25 -5.88 -9.31 -23.18
N GLY A 26 -6.10 -8.65 -22.04
CA GLY A 26 -6.01 -7.19 -21.94
C GLY A 26 -4.61 -6.68 -22.25
N GLY A 27 -3.58 -7.31 -21.67
CA GLY A 27 -2.18 -6.97 -21.94
C GLY A 27 -1.78 -7.21 -23.39
N MET A 28 -2.20 -8.32 -23.99
CA MET A 28 -1.94 -8.62 -25.40
C MET A 28 -2.55 -7.55 -26.32
N LEU A 29 -3.83 -7.21 -26.11
CA LEU A 29 -4.52 -6.19 -26.90
C LEU A 29 -3.83 -4.82 -26.78
N ALA A 30 -3.46 -4.44 -25.56
CA ALA A 30 -2.84 -3.14 -25.31
C ALA A 30 -1.46 -3.03 -25.96
N ILE A 31 -0.62 -4.06 -25.82
CA ILE A 31 0.71 -4.09 -26.45
C ILE A 31 0.61 -4.16 -27.96
N PHE A 32 -0.35 -4.89 -28.53
CA PHE A 32 -0.58 -4.91 -29.97
C PHE A 32 -0.87 -3.50 -30.50
N CYS A 33 -1.76 -2.75 -29.85
CA CYS A 33 -2.08 -1.37 -30.23
C CYS A 33 -0.87 -0.43 -30.10
N CYS A 34 -0.11 -0.53 -28.99
CA CYS A 34 1.11 0.26 -28.81
C CYS A 34 2.19 -0.08 -29.84
N PHE A 35 2.36 -1.37 -30.17
CA PHE A 35 3.32 -1.84 -31.16
C PHE A 35 2.99 -1.22 -32.52
N TYR A 36 1.74 -1.35 -32.97
CA TYR A 36 1.29 -0.79 -34.23
C TYR A 36 1.50 0.73 -34.30
N ALA A 37 1.12 1.46 -33.24
CA ALA A 37 1.32 2.91 -33.17
C ALA A 37 2.81 3.29 -33.17
N THR A 38 3.64 2.59 -32.39
CA THR A 38 5.08 2.90 -32.28
C THR A 38 5.80 2.65 -33.60
N VAL A 39 5.54 1.52 -34.26
CA VAL A 39 6.13 1.23 -35.58
C VAL A 39 5.71 2.28 -36.60
N TYR A 40 4.46 2.75 -36.58
CA TYR A 40 4.01 3.82 -37.46
C TYR A 40 4.79 5.14 -37.26
N PHE A 41 5.14 5.50 -36.02
CA PHE A 41 5.84 6.76 -35.74
C PHE A 41 7.37 6.68 -35.80
N THR A 42 7.97 5.58 -35.37
CA THR A 42 9.44 5.45 -35.21
C THR A 42 10.07 4.40 -36.12
N GLY A 43 9.27 3.68 -36.89
CA GLY A 43 9.72 2.51 -37.64
C GLY A 43 10.11 1.33 -36.73
N ASP A 44 10.49 0.22 -37.37
CA ASP A 44 10.83 -1.03 -36.68
C ASP A 44 12.01 -0.84 -35.72
N ALA A 45 13.07 -0.15 -36.15
CA ALA A 45 14.28 0.05 -35.36
C ALA A 45 14.03 0.87 -34.08
N GLY A 46 13.23 1.95 -34.15
CA GLY A 46 12.90 2.74 -32.97
C GLY A 46 11.98 2.00 -31.99
N SER A 47 11.12 1.13 -32.49
CA SER A 47 10.15 0.40 -31.67
C SER A 47 10.82 -0.56 -30.65
N VAL A 48 11.96 -1.15 -31.01
CA VAL A 48 12.71 -2.11 -30.17
C VAL A 48 13.17 -1.48 -28.86
N ALA A 49 13.48 -0.18 -28.85
CA ALA A 49 13.96 0.51 -27.65
C ALA A 49 12.82 0.84 -26.66
N ILE A 50 11.65 1.23 -27.15
CA ILE A 50 10.54 1.74 -26.32
C ILE A 50 9.61 0.63 -25.83
N LEU A 51 9.33 -0.36 -26.69
CA LEU A 51 8.33 -1.38 -26.40
C LEU A 51 8.62 -2.23 -25.16
N PRO A 52 9.88 -2.53 -24.77
CA PRO A 52 10.14 -3.20 -23.50
C PRO A 52 9.55 -2.46 -22.28
N SER A 53 9.61 -1.13 -22.26
CA SER A 53 9.02 -0.32 -21.20
C SER A 53 7.48 -0.40 -21.22
N MET A 54 6.88 -0.30 -22.41
CA MET A 54 5.42 -0.40 -22.56
C MET A 54 4.92 -1.81 -22.21
N GLY A 55 5.67 -2.85 -22.57
CA GLY A 55 5.46 -4.24 -22.17
C GLY A 55 5.38 -4.40 -20.66
N ALA A 56 6.40 -3.90 -19.94
CA ALA A 56 6.42 -3.93 -18.48
C ALA A 56 5.27 -3.11 -17.86
N SER A 57 4.92 -1.97 -18.45
CA SER A 57 3.77 -1.16 -18.03
C SER A 57 2.45 -1.91 -18.17
N ALA A 58 2.24 -2.63 -19.28
CA ALA A 58 1.07 -3.47 -19.48
C ALA A 58 0.98 -4.58 -18.43
N VAL A 59 2.10 -5.24 -18.10
CA VAL A 59 2.11 -6.24 -17.03
C VAL A 59 1.57 -5.65 -15.72
N LEU A 60 2.02 -4.46 -15.32
CA LEU A 60 1.52 -3.81 -14.10
C LEU A 60 0.03 -3.45 -14.21
N LEU A 61 -0.37 -2.78 -15.29
CA LEU A 61 -1.75 -2.29 -15.48
C LEU A 61 -2.79 -3.41 -15.59
N PHE A 62 -2.41 -4.59 -16.08
CA PHE A 62 -3.33 -5.71 -16.31
C PHE A 62 -3.16 -6.87 -15.33
N ALA A 63 -1.96 -7.14 -14.80
CA ALA A 63 -1.79 -8.20 -13.80
C ALA A 63 -2.02 -7.70 -12.37
N VAL A 64 -1.74 -6.41 -12.11
CA VAL A 64 -1.88 -5.79 -10.79
C VAL A 64 -2.54 -4.41 -10.92
N PRO A 65 -3.78 -4.31 -11.46
CA PRO A 65 -4.44 -3.03 -11.70
C PRO A 65 -4.64 -2.20 -10.41
N HIS A 66 -4.67 -2.88 -9.28
CA HIS A 66 -4.84 -2.32 -7.95
C HIS A 66 -3.52 -2.01 -7.22
N GLY A 67 -2.38 -2.19 -7.88
CA GLY A 67 -1.07 -1.88 -7.30
C GLY A 67 -0.84 -0.38 -7.21
N GLN A 68 -0.12 0.07 -6.17
CA GLN A 68 0.27 1.48 -6.03
C GLN A 68 1.09 1.97 -7.23
N LEU A 69 1.91 1.08 -7.79
CA LEU A 69 2.74 1.33 -8.99
C LEU A 69 1.95 1.38 -10.30
N SER A 70 0.68 0.92 -10.27
CA SER A 70 -0.22 0.92 -11.43
C SER A 70 -1.17 2.12 -11.43
N THR A 71 -1.14 2.98 -10.40
CA THR A 71 -2.01 4.16 -10.34
C THR A 71 -1.77 5.08 -11.55
N PRO A 72 -2.79 5.86 -11.99
CA PRO A 72 -2.64 6.73 -13.15
C PRO A 72 -1.47 7.72 -13.03
N TRP A 73 -1.25 8.25 -11.82
CA TRP A 73 -0.15 9.17 -11.55
C TRP A 73 1.22 8.47 -11.62
N ALA A 74 1.36 7.29 -11.03
CA ALA A 74 2.57 6.49 -11.15
C ALA A 74 2.85 6.19 -12.63
N PHE A 75 1.87 5.66 -13.35
CA PHE A 75 2.04 5.27 -14.74
C PHE A 75 2.40 6.44 -15.67
N LEU A 76 1.58 7.50 -15.67
CA LEU A 76 1.78 8.65 -16.57
C LEU A 76 2.97 9.49 -16.13
N GLY A 77 3.01 9.89 -14.86
CA GLY A 77 4.08 10.71 -14.30
C GLY A 77 5.43 10.01 -14.38
N GLY A 78 5.48 8.73 -14.00
CA GLY A 78 6.72 7.96 -14.01
C GLY A 78 7.32 7.82 -15.41
N ASN A 79 6.51 7.59 -16.45
CA ASN A 79 7.02 7.52 -17.83
C ASN A 79 7.39 8.90 -18.39
N ILE A 80 6.57 9.93 -18.19
CA ILE A 80 6.80 11.28 -18.75
C ILE A 80 8.04 11.92 -18.14
N PHE A 81 8.17 11.91 -16.81
CA PHE A 81 9.34 12.48 -16.14
C PHE A 81 10.62 11.72 -16.49
N SER A 82 10.55 10.39 -16.55
CA SER A 82 11.70 9.57 -16.94
C SER A 82 12.11 9.80 -18.40
N ALA A 83 11.16 10.03 -19.31
CA ALA A 83 11.46 10.39 -20.69
C ALA A 83 12.22 11.73 -20.78
N ILE A 84 11.78 12.74 -20.02
CA ILE A 84 12.46 14.05 -19.95
C ILE A 84 13.89 13.88 -19.43
N VAL A 85 14.06 13.16 -18.32
CA VAL A 85 15.37 12.87 -17.73
C VAL A 85 16.27 12.11 -18.70
N GLY A 86 15.74 11.08 -19.37
CA GLY A 86 16.47 10.27 -20.34
C GLY A 86 16.99 11.09 -21.53
N VAL A 87 16.13 11.90 -22.14
CA VAL A 87 16.53 12.81 -23.23
C VAL A 87 17.58 13.81 -22.75
N THR A 88 17.42 14.36 -21.55
CA THR A 88 18.37 15.32 -20.96
C THR A 88 19.75 14.68 -20.74
N CYS A 89 19.80 13.43 -20.28
CA CYS A 89 21.05 12.71 -20.11
C CYS A 89 21.69 12.36 -21.46
N ALA A 90 20.89 11.96 -22.44
CA ALA A 90 21.36 11.67 -23.79
C ALA A 90 21.97 12.88 -24.49
N THR A 91 21.51 14.10 -24.17
CA THR A 91 22.05 15.34 -24.76
C THR A 91 23.25 15.90 -24.02
N LEU A 92 23.34 15.72 -22.70
CA LEU A 92 24.38 16.34 -21.87
C LEU A 92 25.59 15.44 -21.58
N ILE A 93 25.45 14.13 -21.73
CA ILE A 93 26.48 13.15 -21.34
C ILE A 93 26.88 12.35 -22.58
N GLU A 94 28.07 12.60 -23.12
CA GLU A 94 28.53 11.96 -24.37
C GLU A 94 28.74 10.45 -24.24
N PRO A 95 29.40 9.90 -23.19
CA PRO A 95 29.63 8.47 -23.12
C PRO A 95 28.33 7.76 -22.74
N MET A 96 27.76 6.97 -23.67
CA MET A 96 26.53 6.20 -23.46
C MET A 96 26.60 5.31 -22.20
N LEU A 97 27.77 4.72 -21.91
CA LEU A 97 28.02 3.89 -20.73
C LEU A 97 27.85 4.65 -19.40
N ILE A 98 27.94 5.98 -19.43
CA ILE A 98 27.72 6.85 -18.26
C ILE A 98 26.30 7.46 -18.33
N ALA A 99 25.88 7.91 -19.51
CA ALA A 99 24.56 8.52 -19.70
C ALA A 99 23.41 7.57 -19.29
N ALA A 100 23.52 6.29 -19.65
CA ALA A 100 22.49 5.28 -19.38
C ALA A 100 22.23 5.05 -17.88
N PRO A 101 23.24 4.69 -17.05
CA PRO A 101 23.01 4.52 -15.62
C PRO A 101 22.62 5.83 -14.92
N VAL A 102 23.16 6.98 -15.34
CA VAL A 102 22.77 8.29 -14.79
C VAL A 102 21.31 8.61 -15.09
N ALA A 103 20.84 8.37 -16.31
CA ALA A 103 19.44 8.57 -16.69
C ALA A 103 18.49 7.73 -15.83
N VAL A 104 18.82 6.45 -15.61
CA VAL A 104 18.00 5.56 -14.77
C VAL A 104 18.03 6.02 -13.31
N ALA A 105 19.20 6.34 -12.76
CA ALA A 105 19.34 6.78 -11.37
C ALA A 105 18.57 8.10 -11.10
N LEU A 106 18.70 9.08 -11.98
CA LEU A 106 17.96 10.34 -11.89
C LEU A 106 16.46 10.13 -12.08
N SER A 107 16.04 9.22 -12.96
CA SER A 107 14.62 8.90 -13.13
C SER A 107 14.02 8.27 -11.88
N ILE A 108 14.75 7.35 -11.22
CA ILE A 108 14.36 6.81 -9.91
C ILE A 108 14.20 7.94 -8.89
N LEU A 109 15.18 8.84 -8.80
CA LEU A 109 15.12 9.98 -7.88
C LEU A 109 13.90 10.87 -8.15
N VAL A 110 13.70 11.27 -9.40
CA VAL A 110 12.58 12.14 -9.80
C VAL A 110 11.24 11.45 -9.52
N MET A 111 11.11 10.16 -9.79
CA MET A 111 9.91 9.39 -9.47
C MET A 111 9.62 9.35 -7.96
N HIS A 112 10.66 9.21 -7.12
CA HIS A 112 10.49 9.28 -5.66
C HIS A 112 10.03 10.67 -5.20
N LEU A 113 10.67 11.73 -5.72
CA LEU A 113 10.33 13.11 -5.35
C LEU A 113 8.91 13.50 -5.77
N THR A 114 8.49 13.07 -6.96
CA THR A 114 7.15 13.33 -7.51
C THR A 114 6.09 12.31 -7.07
N ARG A 115 6.48 11.30 -6.28
CA ARG A 115 5.61 10.18 -5.85
C ARG A 115 4.94 9.47 -7.03
N SER A 116 5.65 9.37 -8.16
CA SER A 116 5.18 8.76 -9.40
C SER A 116 5.94 7.46 -9.71
N LEU A 117 6.34 6.72 -8.67
CA LEU A 117 7.16 5.52 -8.82
C LEU A 117 6.48 4.47 -9.71
N HIS A 118 7.04 4.30 -10.91
CA HIS A 118 6.60 3.33 -11.88
C HIS A 118 7.84 2.74 -12.55
N PRO A 119 8.28 1.53 -12.13
CA PRO A 119 9.54 0.96 -12.56
C PRO A 119 9.78 0.94 -14.08
N PRO A 120 8.77 0.72 -14.94
CA PRO A 120 8.94 0.86 -16.40
C PRO A 120 9.45 2.24 -16.85
N GLY A 121 9.19 3.31 -16.10
CA GLY A 121 9.76 4.63 -16.35
C GLY A 121 11.30 4.62 -16.43
N GLY A 122 11.97 3.81 -15.61
CA GLY A 122 13.42 3.62 -15.72
C GLY A 122 13.86 3.08 -17.09
N ALA A 123 13.11 2.13 -17.65
CA ALA A 123 13.35 1.64 -19.01
C ALA A 123 13.02 2.71 -20.07
N THR A 124 12.01 3.55 -19.85
CA THR A 124 11.70 4.70 -20.71
C THR A 124 12.84 5.71 -20.77
N ALA A 125 13.49 6.01 -19.63
CA ALA A 125 14.68 6.85 -19.59
C ALA A 125 15.87 6.21 -20.30
N LEU A 126 16.11 4.92 -20.03
CA LEU A 126 17.19 4.17 -20.66
C LEU A 126 17.03 4.14 -22.18
N ALA A 127 15.81 3.92 -22.69
CA ALA A 127 15.49 3.89 -24.11
C ALA A 127 15.82 5.21 -24.82
N ALA A 128 15.65 6.36 -24.17
CA ALA A 128 16.05 7.64 -24.71
C ALA A 128 17.58 7.74 -24.94
N VAL A 129 18.36 7.05 -24.11
CA VAL A 129 19.82 7.03 -24.21
C VAL A 129 20.32 5.99 -25.22
N ILE A 130 19.76 4.77 -25.21
CA ILE A 130 20.26 3.65 -26.04
C ILE A 130 19.51 3.46 -27.36
N GLY A 131 18.47 4.26 -27.61
CA GLY A 131 17.55 4.09 -28.75
C GLY A 131 18.13 4.42 -30.14
N GLY A 132 19.40 4.81 -30.22
CA GLY A 132 20.11 5.07 -31.47
C GLY A 132 19.62 6.33 -32.21
N PRO A 133 20.08 6.54 -33.47
CA PRO A 133 19.87 7.79 -34.19
C PRO A 133 18.41 8.19 -34.38
N THR A 134 17.52 7.20 -34.58
CA THR A 134 16.08 7.46 -34.74
C THR A 134 15.46 8.07 -33.49
N ILE A 135 15.83 7.57 -32.30
CA ILE A 135 15.31 8.10 -31.03
C ILE A 135 16.01 9.39 -30.64
N HIS A 136 17.33 9.47 -30.81
CA HIS A 136 18.09 10.70 -30.55
C HIS A 136 17.64 11.85 -31.43
N GLY A 137 17.29 11.58 -32.70
CA GLY A 137 16.77 12.58 -33.63
C GLY A 137 15.42 13.19 -33.22
N LEU A 138 14.64 12.52 -32.37
CA LEU A 138 13.41 13.08 -31.79
C LEU A 138 13.72 14.16 -30.74
N GLY A 139 14.85 14.07 -30.03
CA GLY A 139 15.11 14.91 -28.87
C GLY A 139 13.94 14.88 -27.88
N TYR A 140 13.45 16.05 -27.45
CA TYR A 140 12.30 16.13 -26.53
C TYR A 140 10.97 15.71 -27.15
N TRP A 141 10.87 15.58 -28.48
CA TRP A 141 9.68 14.98 -29.09
C TRP A 141 9.47 13.53 -28.65
N TYR A 142 10.51 12.83 -28.21
CA TYR A 142 10.43 11.49 -27.61
C TYR A 142 9.38 11.39 -26.49
N VAL A 143 9.20 12.47 -25.72
CA VAL A 143 8.24 12.54 -24.60
C VAL A 143 6.80 12.46 -25.12
N ILE A 144 6.51 13.14 -26.24
CA ILE A 144 5.16 13.16 -26.84
C ILE A 144 5.00 11.93 -27.75
N THR A 145 5.90 11.78 -28.71
CA THR A 145 5.94 10.67 -29.68
C THR A 145 7.23 9.88 -29.51
N PRO A 146 7.19 8.60 -29.11
CA PRO A 146 5.99 7.76 -28.94
C PRO A 146 5.52 7.61 -27.49
N THR A 147 6.23 8.17 -26.50
CA THR A 147 5.99 7.85 -25.07
C THR A 147 4.58 8.19 -24.61
N LEU A 148 4.15 9.46 -24.71
CA LEU A 148 2.82 9.88 -24.24
C LEU A 148 1.69 9.21 -25.04
N ILE A 149 1.87 8.99 -26.34
CA ILE A 149 0.89 8.28 -27.18
C ILE A 149 0.72 6.85 -26.68
N ASN A 150 1.82 6.11 -26.47
CA ASN A 150 1.75 4.75 -25.96
C ASN A 150 1.14 4.71 -24.56
N CYS A 151 1.52 5.64 -23.68
CA CYS A 151 0.91 5.76 -22.36
C CYS A 151 -0.60 6.00 -22.46
N SER A 152 -1.04 6.87 -23.38
CA SER A 152 -2.46 7.16 -23.58
C SER A 152 -3.23 5.94 -24.09
N ILE A 153 -2.67 5.20 -25.06
CA ILE A 153 -3.26 3.96 -25.58
C ILE A 153 -3.39 2.92 -24.46
N LEU A 154 -2.31 2.65 -23.73
CA LEU A 154 -2.30 1.73 -22.60
C LEU A 154 -3.31 2.13 -21.53
N PHE A 155 -3.34 3.41 -21.16
CA PHE A 155 -4.25 3.92 -20.15
C PHE A 155 -5.71 3.74 -20.56
N LEU A 156 -6.07 4.09 -21.79
CA LEU A 156 -7.43 3.95 -22.30
C LEU A 156 -7.87 2.48 -22.34
N ILE A 157 -7.02 1.60 -22.85
CA ILE A 157 -7.34 0.16 -22.90
C ILE A 157 -7.42 -0.42 -21.49
N ALA A 158 -6.51 -0.05 -20.58
CA ALA A 158 -6.57 -0.46 -19.18
C ALA A 158 -7.86 0.01 -18.50
N MET A 159 -8.25 1.28 -18.68
CA MET A 159 -9.50 1.79 -18.14
C MET A 159 -10.71 1.05 -18.71
N ILE A 160 -10.82 0.90 -20.03
CA ILE A 160 -11.98 0.24 -20.64
C ILE A 160 -12.04 -1.21 -20.19
N PHE A 161 -10.95 -1.95 -20.38
CA PHE A 161 -10.93 -3.39 -20.21
C PHE A 161 -11.03 -3.82 -18.74
N ASN A 162 -10.35 -3.13 -17.82
CA ASN A 162 -10.44 -3.43 -16.39
C ASN A 162 -11.82 -3.05 -15.83
N ASN A 163 -12.47 -1.99 -16.34
CA ASN A 163 -13.80 -1.59 -15.87
C ASN A 163 -14.96 -2.45 -16.41
N LEU A 164 -14.71 -3.37 -17.36
CA LEU A 164 -15.71 -4.37 -17.77
C LEU A 164 -16.03 -5.37 -16.66
N PHE A 165 -15.13 -5.53 -15.69
CA PHE A 165 -15.26 -6.49 -14.60
C PHE A 165 -15.40 -5.75 -13.26
N HIS A 166 -16.46 -6.06 -12.50
CA HIS A 166 -16.77 -5.33 -11.27
C HIS A 166 -15.66 -5.41 -10.20
N TRP A 167 -14.87 -6.49 -10.19
CA TRP A 167 -13.77 -6.72 -9.25
C TRP A 167 -12.44 -6.10 -9.69
N ARG A 168 -12.31 -5.57 -10.92
CA ARG A 168 -11.06 -5.01 -11.48
C ARG A 168 -11.08 -3.50 -11.69
N ARG A 169 -12.04 -2.77 -11.12
CA ARG A 169 -12.24 -1.35 -11.45
C ARG A 169 -10.95 -0.53 -11.34
N TYR A 170 -10.63 0.18 -12.43
CA TYR A 170 -9.43 0.97 -12.59
C TYR A 170 -9.78 2.39 -13.06
N PRO A 171 -9.26 3.45 -12.44
CA PRO A 171 -8.35 3.45 -11.29
C PRO A 171 -9.01 2.98 -9.97
N GLN A 172 -8.17 2.56 -9.02
CA GLN A 172 -8.62 2.06 -7.70
C GLN A 172 -9.56 3.02 -6.96
N SER A 173 -9.46 4.32 -7.19
CA SER A 173 -10.33 5.33 -6.58
C SER A 173 -11.81 5.13 -6.92
N PHE A 174 -12.15 4.36 -7.95
CA PHE A 174 -13.53 4.02 -8.30
C PHE A 174 -14.06 2.76 -7.58
N MET A 175 -13.20 2.04 -6.86
CA MET A 175 -13.63 0.93 -6.03
C MET A 175 -14.31 1.43 -4.76
N HIS A 176 -15.52 0.92 -4.52
CA HIS A 176 -16.21 1.13 -3.25
C HIS A 176 -15.94 -0.07 -2.36
N TYR A 177 -15.20 0.13 -1.29
CA TYR A 177 -15.01 -0.89 -0.27
C TYR A 177 -16.28 -1.00 0.56
N GLN A 178 -16.91 -2.16 0.54
CA GLN A 178 -18.09 -2.39 1.36
C GLN A 178 -17.65 -2.45 2.83
N SER A 179 -18.06 -1.47 3.62
CA SER A 179 -17.85 -1.50 5.07
C SER A 179 -18.53 -2.72 5.66
N ALA A 180 -17.91 -3.31 6.69
CA ALA A 180 -18.65 -4.18 7.59
C ALA A 180 -19.87 -3.42 8.12
N GLY A 181 -21.05 -4.05 8.15
CA GLY A 181 -22.29 -3.44 8.65
C GLY A 181 -22.33 -3.21 10.17
N TYR A 182 -21.18 -3.32 10.82
CA TYR A 182 -20.95 -3.07 12.25
C TYR A 182 -19.54 -2.47 12.40
N HIS A 183 -19.22 -1.92 13.57
CA HIS A 183 -17.87 -1.49 13.89
C HIS A 183 -17.06 -2.68 14.42
N PRO A 184 -16.14 -3.27 13.62
CA PRO A 184 -15.37 -4.42 14.08
C PRO A 184 -14.39 -4.02 15.17
N ASP A 185 -14.39 -4.79 16.27
CA ASP A 185 -13.31 -4.74 17.25
C ASP A 185 -12.08 -5.45 16.67
N THR A 186 -11.20 -4.67 16.04
CA THR A 186 -10.02 -5.16 15.32
C THR A 186 -8.92 -5.68 16.26
N ARG A 187 -9.03 -5.43 17.57
CA ARG A 187 -8.07 -5.87 18.61
C ARG A 187 -7.86 -7.39 18.66
N ARG A 188 -8.84 -8.17 18.20
CA ARG A 188 -8.81 -9.64 18.23
C ARG A 188 -8.36 -10.26 16.89
N ILE A 189 -7.92 -9.46 15.94
CA ILE A 189 -7.52 -9.95 14.61
C ILE A 189 -6.16 -10.65 14.71
N LYS A 190 -6.18 -11.97 14.50
CA LYS A 190 -4.99 -12.83 14.44
C LYS A 190 -4.53 -13.01 12.99
N MET A 191 -3.29 -13.46 12.80
CA MET A 191 -2.72 -13.75 11.47
C MET A 191 -3.63 -14.64 10.61
N GLN A 192 -4.21 -15.68 11.22
CA GLN A 192 -5.12 -16.60 10.54
C GLN A 192 -6.36 -15.89 9.95
N HIS A 193 -6.84 -14.81 10.58
CA HIS A 193 -7.99 -14.04 10.09
C HIS A 193 -7.58 -13.18 8.89
N ILE A 194 -6.37 -12.60 8.91
CA ILE A 194 -5.80 -11.86 7.78
C ILE A 194 -5.61 -12.79 6.58
N HIS A 195 -4.98 -13.95 6.79
CA HIS A 195 -4.78 -14.96 5.75
C HIS A 195 -6.10 -15.40 5.09
N GLN A 196 -7.14 -15.65 5.91
CA GLN A 196 -8.46 -16.02 5.40
C GLN A 196 -9.15 -14.86 4.68
N ALA A 197 -8.99 -13.62 5.14
CA ALA A 197 -9.55 -12.44 4.49
C ALA A 197 -8.94 -12.24 3.09
N ILE A 198 -7.61 -12.36 2.95
CA ILE A 198 -6.91 -12.25 1.66
C ILE A 198 -7.37 -13.35 0.69
N LYS A 199 -7.49 -14.60 1.17
CA LYS A 199 -8.01 -15.70 0.35
C LYS A 199 -9.45 -15.52 -0.13
N ARG A 200 -10.26 -14.80 0.64
CA ARG A 200 -11.67 -14.51 0.30
C ARG A 200 -11.84 -13.21 -0.46
N SER A 201 -10.84 -12.33 -0.47
CA SER A 201 -10.89 -11.10 -1.22
C SER A 201 -10.61 -11.37 -2.68
N ASP A 202 -11.46 -10.85 -3.56
CA ASP A 202 -11.21 -10.83 -5.01
C ASP A 202 -10.16 -9.76 -5.41
N LEU A 203 -9.45 -9.21 -4.42
CA LEU A 203 -8.44 -8.17 -4.57
C LEU A 203 -7.04 -8.77 -4.58
N VAL A 204 -6.24 -8.38 -5.58
CA VAL A 204 -4.80 -8.61 -5.57
C VAL A 204 -4.16 -7.58 -4.65
N ILE A 205 -3.69 -8.01 -3.47
CA ILE A 205 -2.96 -7.17 -2.52
C ILE A 205 -1.46 -7.44 -2.66
N ASP A 206 -0.69 -6.40 -2.96
CA ASP A 206 0.77 -6.47 -3.06
C ASP A 206 1.43 -6.26 -1.68
N ALA A 207 1.09 -7.13 -0.73
CA ALA A 207 1.67 -7.16 0.61
C ALA A 207 1.56 -8.57 1.19
N SER A 208 2.57 -8.99 1.95
CA SER A 208 2.52 -10.28 2.64
C SER A 208 1.58 -10.23 3.86
N ASP A 209 1.01 -11.38 4.22
CA ASP A 209 0.19 -11.53 5.43
C ASP A 209 0.90 -10.98 6.67
N GLU A 210 2.22 -11.20 6.79
CA GLU A 210 3.06 -10.70 7.87
C GLU A 210 3.19 -9.18 7.88
N GLN A 211 3.35 -8.56 6.70
CA GLN A 211 3.39 -7.11 6.59
C GLN A 211 2.06 -6.49 7.02
N ILE A 212 0.94 -7.07 6.59
CA ILE A 212 -0.40 -6.60 6.97
C ILE A 212 -0.61 -6.76 8.47
N LYS A 213 -0.25 -7.90 9.07
CA LYS A 213 -0.33 -8.10 10.52
C LYS A 213 0.52 -7.09 11.28
N ARG A 214 1.74 -6.79 10.80
CA ARG A 214 2.60 -5.79 11.42
C ARG A 214 1.96 -4.40 11.40
N VAL A 215 1.28 -4.03 10.32
CA VAL A 215 0.53 -2.76 10.25
C VAL A 215 -0.63 -2.75 11.25
N VAL A 216 -1.36 -3.86 11.39
CA VAL A 216 -2.44 -3.99 12.39
C VAL A 216 -1.89 -3.86 13.82
N ASP A 217 -0.75 -4.51 14.11
CA ASP A 217 -0.11 -4.43 15.43
C ASP A 217 0.40 -3.02 15.75
N LEU A 218 0.95 -2.32 14.76
CA LEU A 218 1.34 -0.93 14.92
C LEU A 218 0.13 -0.02 15.14
N ALA A 219 -0.99 -0.25 14.46
CA ALA A 219 -2.22 0.50 14.68
C ALA A 219 -2.78 0.29 16.09
N ASP A 220 -2.74 -0.95 16.60
CA ASP A 220 -3.14 -1.29 17.96
C ASP A 220 -2.23 -0.60 19.00
N ALA A 221 -0.91 -0.58 18.76
CA ALA A 221 0.04 0.13 19.61
C ALA A 221 -0.22 1.66 19.63
N ILE A 222 -0.47 2.28 18.47
CA ILE A 222 -0.80 3.71 18.38
C ILE A 222 -2.08 4.02 19.18
N TYR A 223 -3.12 3.18 19.05
CA TYR A 223 -4.35 3.32 19.82
C TYR A 223 -4.08 3.28 21.34
N HIS A 224 -3.26 2.34 21.82
CA HIS A 224 -2.93 2.26 23.24
C HIS A 224 -2.13 3.47 23.73
N GLU A 225 -1.20 3.99 22.93
CA GLU A 225 -0.48 5.23 23.26
C GLU A 225 -1.43 6.43 23.38
N GLU A 226 -2.38 6.58 22.46
CA GLU A 226 -3.38 7.65 22.50
C GLU A 226 -4.30 7.52 23.71
N LEU A 227 -4.76 6.31 24.02
CA LEU A 227 -5.60 6.01 25.17
C LEU A 227 -4.91 6.40 26.48
N ILE A 228 -3.65 5.99 26.67
CA ILE A 228 -2.88 6.30 27.88
C ILE A 228 -2.63 7.81 28.00
N LYS A 229 -2.29 8.51 26.90
CA LYS A 229 -2.05 9.97 26.92
C LYS A 229 -3.29 10.76 27.32
N GLN A 230 -4.48 10.30 26.93
CA GLN A 230 -5.75 10.95 27.29
C GLN A 230 -6.22 10.59 28.70
N PHE A 231 -5.76 9.47 29.24
CA PHE A 231 -6.22 8.97 30.53
C PHE A 231 -5.43 9.59 31.70
N VAL A 232 -6.02 10.63 32.29
CA VAL A 232 -5.50 11.24 33.53
C VAL A 232 -6.00 10.43 34.72
N LEU A 233 -5.11 9.63 35.30
CA LEU A 233 -5.39 8.90 36.53
C LEU A 233 -5.38 9.87 37.73
N GLU A 234 -6.42 9.84 38.54
CA GLU A 234 -6.49 10.60 39.79
C GLU A 234 -6.56 9.64 40.99
N LEU A 235 -5.60 9.78 41.91
CA LEU A 235 -5.56 9.03 43.16
C LEU A 235 -6.82 9.30 44.00
N GLY A 236 -7.41 8.24 44.54
CA GLY A 236 -8.65 8.31 45.33
C GLY A 236 -9.94 8.43 44.50
N ALA A 237 -9.86 8.69 43.19
CA ALA A 237 -11.03 8.77 42.33
C ALA A 237 -11.66 7.40 42.05
N TYR A 238 -12.96 7.42 41.73
CA TYR A 238 -13.73 6.25 41.38
C TYR A 238 -13.96 6.21 39.88
N TYR A 239 -13.79 5.04 39.28
CA TYR A 239 -14.03 4.79 37.87
C TYR A 239 -14.98 3.62 37.71
N THR A 240 -15.79 3.63 36.65
CA THR A 240 -16.68 2.52 36.29
C THR A 240 -16.42 2.07 34.86
N ASN A 241 -16.58 0.77 34.60
CA ASN A 241 -16.54 0.23 33.25
C ASN A 241 -17.87 0.34 32.49
N SER A 242 -18.94 0.82 33.14
CA SER A 242 -20.29 0.97 32.55
C SER A 242 -20.85 -0.28 31.86
N LYS A 243 -20.33 -1.48 32.17
CA LYS A 243 -20.82 -2.73 31.59
C LYS A 243 -22.10 -3.18 32.29
N PRO A 244 -23.03 -3.87 31.61
CA PRO A 244 -24.25 -4.36 32.24
C PRO A 244 -24.04 -5.65 33.05
N GLY A 245 -24.92 -5.87 34.03
CA GLY A 245 -25.02 -7.12 34.78
C GLY A 245 -23.79 -7.44 35.65
N ARG A 246 -23.37 -8.71 35.69
CA ARG A 246 -22.25 -9.18 36.54
C ARG A 246 -20.88 -8.63 36.13
N GLN A 247 -20.76 -8.05 34.94
CA GLN A 247 -19.52 -7.42 34.49
C GLN A 247 -19.40 -5.97 34.96
N TRP A 248 -20.49 -5.37 35.46
CA TRP A 248 -20.47 -4.03 36.03
C TRP A 248 -19.55 -4.00 37.25
N SER A 249 -18.65 -3.02 37.29
CA SER A 249 -17.78 -2.83 38.45
C SER A 249 -17.37 -1.37 38.58
N VAL A 250 -17.16 -0.97 39.84
CA VAL A 250 -16.61 0.33 40.23
C VAL A 250 -15.31 0.09 40.96
N ARG A 251 -14.25 0.76 40.53
CA ARG A 251 -12.91 0.67 41.12
C ARG A 251 -12.50 2.03 41.64
N GLN A 252 -12.03 2.07 42.89
CA GLN A 252 -11.38 3.22 43.48
C GLN A 252 -9.88 3.07 43.33
N ILE A 253 -9.19 4.10 42.85
CA ILE A 253 -7.72 4.11 42.81
C ILE A 253 -7.20 4.31 44.22
N ILE A 254 -6.42 3.36 44.71
CA ILE A 254 -5.83 3.40 46.05
C ILE A 254 -4.39 3.92 45.98
N ASP A 255 -3.62 3.42 45.02
CA ASP A 255 -2.21 3.75 44.88
C ASP A 255 -1.73 3.53 43.44
N GLN A 256 -0.57 4.08 43.10
CA GLN A 256 0.04 3.93 41.79
C GLN A 256 1.56 3.72 41.92
N ARG A 257 2.10 2.84 41.08
CA ARG A 257 3.55 2.66 40.93
C ARG A 257 3.97 3.14 39.56
N GLU A 258 4.48 4.37 39.53
CA GLU A 258 4.94 5.00 38.31
C GLU A 258 6.17 4.30 37.73
N HIS A 259 6.19 4.16 36.41
CA HIS A 259 7.35 3.73 35.64
C HIS A 259 7.35 4.48 34.31
N GLN A 260 8.54 4.73 33.75
CA GLN A 260 8.67 5.35 32.42
C GLN A 260 8.11 4.47 31.27
N ASP A 261 7.84 3.20 31.56
CA ASP A 261 7.32 2.22 30.61
C ASP A 261 5.85 1.99 30.99
N PRO A 262 4.88 2.37 30.13
CA PRO A 262 3.46 2.22 30.43
C PRO A 262 3.03 0.78 30.73
N SER A 263 3.74 -0.22 30.17
CA SER A 263 3.46 -1.64 30.43
C SER A 263 3.87 -2.07 31.85
N ARG A 264 4.71 -1.28 32.53
CA ARG A 264 5.19 -1.51 33.90
C ARG A 264 4.60 -0.52 34.90
N TYR A 265 3.88 0.49 34.43
CA TYR A 265 3.11 1.38 35.28
C TYR A 265 1.96 0.57 35.88
N LEU A 266 1.95 0.41 37.21
CA LEU A 266 0.91 -0.36 37.89
C LEU A 266 -0.06 0.57 38.61
N VAL A 267 -1.35 0.30 38.42
CA VAL A 267 -2.46 0.94 39.13
C VAL A 267 -2.98 -0.07 40.16
N ILE A 268 -2.99 0.34 41.43
CA ILE A 268 -3.53 -0.45 42.54
C ILE A 268 -4.91 0.11 42.86
N TYR A 269 -5.92 -0.75 42.80
CA TYR A 269 -7.30 -0.35 42.95
C TYR A 269 -8.06 -1.27 43.90
N ARG A 270 -9.09 -0.71 44.54
CA ARG A 270 -10.06 -1.47 45.32
C ARG A 270 -11.38 -1.51 44.58
N ILE A 271 -12.02 -2.68 44.54
CA ILE A 271 -13.36 -2.82 43.99
C ILE A 271 -14.34 -2.20 44.99
N ALA A 272 -14.78 -0.99 44.71
CA ALA A 272 -15.73 -0.25 45.54
C ALA A 272 -17.15 -0.81 45.39
N ASP A 273 -17.50 -1.29 44.19
CA ASP A 273 -18.80 -1.91 43.95
C ASP A 273 -18.77 -2.89 42.76
N GLY A 274 -19.73 -3.82 42.73
CA GLY A 274 -19.84 -4.88 41.72
C GLY A 274 -19.29 -6.24 42.17
N ASP A 275 -18.92 -7.08 41.21
CA ASP A 275 -18.40 -8.42 41.50
C ASP A 275 -17.06 -8.36 42.26
N ARG A 276 -16.90 -9.19 43.29
CA ARG A 276 -15.77 -9.16 44.25
C ARG A 276 -15.60 -7.83 45.02
N LYS A 277 -16.71 -7.15 45.33
CA LYS A 277 -16.71 -5.94 46.18
C LYS A 277 -15.85 -6.08 47.43
N GLY A 278 -15.02 -5.07 47.68
CA GLY A 278 -14.17 -4.96 48.86
C GLY A 278 -12.75 -5.48 48.67
N THR A 279 -12.45 -6.26 47.61
CA THR A 279 -11.10 -6.76 47.33
C THR A 279 -10.21 -5.69 46.70
N THR A 280 -8.91 -5.76 46.98
CA THR A 280 -7.87 -4.95 46.34
C THR A 280 -7.12 -5.80 45.33
N ASP A 281 -6.82 -5.23 44.17
CA ASP A 281 -6.07 -5.87 43.09
C ASP A 281 -5.20 -4.83 42.37
N SER A 282 -4.34 -5.27 41.45
CA SER A 282 -3.53 -4.37 40.63
C SER A 282 -3.58 -4.77 39.16
N CYS A 283 -3.40 -3.79 38.28
CA CYS A 283 -3.25 -4.01 36.85
C CYS A 283 -2.34 -2.95 36.25
N THR A 284 -1.94 -3.12 34.99
CA THR A 284 -1.20 -2.08 34.28
C THR A 284 -2.09 -0.85 34.03
N LEU A 285 -1.47 0.32 33.83
CA LEU A 285 -2.20 1.54 33.45
C LEU A 285 -3.01 1.33 32.16
N GLN A 286 -2.45 0.60 31.21
CA GLN A 286 -3.11 0.24 29.96
C GLN A 286 -4.39 -0.57 30.21
N GLU A 287 -4.29 -1.66 30.96
CA GLU A 287 -5.46 -2.49 31.30
C GLU A 287 -6.51 -1.70 32.08
N PHE A 288 -6.08 -0.75 32.93
CA PHE A 288 -7.00 0.11 33.67
C PHE A 288 -7.71 1.10 32.75
N ALA A 289 -6.98 1.79 31.87
CA ALA A 289 -7.52 2.76 30.92
C ALA A 289 -8.48 2.11 29.91
N GLU A 290 -8.23 0.87 29.50
CA GLU A 290 -9.16 0.10 28.66
C GLU A 290 -10.43 -0.33 29.40
N TRP A 291 -10.30 -0.60 30.71
CA TRP A 291 -11.42 -1.00 31.55
C TRP A 291 -12.28 0.20 31.96
N ALA A 292 -11.67 1.36 32.24
CA ALA A 292 -12.34 2.55 32.75
C ALA A 292 -13.08 3.29 31.64
N ASN A 293 -14.42 3.31 31.71
CA ASN A 293 -15.25 4.04 30.76
C ASN A 293 -15.50 5.48 31.22
N GLU A 294 -15.81 5.67 32.49
CA GLU A 294 -16.14 6.98 33.05
C GLU A 294 -15.58 7.14 34.46
N LYS A 295 -15.12 8.36 34.77
CA LYS A 295 -14.78 8.78 36.13
C LYS A 295 -16.06 9.19 36.87
N MET A 296 -16.39 8.48 37.94
CA MET A 296 -17.56 8.78 38.76
C MET A 296 -17.26 9.91 39.74
N ARG A 297 -18.22 10.83 39.87
CA ARG A 297 -18.27 11.81 40.96
C ARG A 297 -19.20 11.25 42.03
N PRO A 298 -18.70 10.85 43.21
CA PRO A 298 -19.59 10.42 44.28
C PRO A 298 -20.56 11.57 44.62
N LYS A 299 -21.86 11.29 44.66
CA LYS A 299 -22.82 12.20 45.29
C LYS A 299 -22.53 12.13 46.79
N GLY A 300 -22.07 13.24 47.35
CA GLY A 300 -21.84 13.41 48.79
C GLY A 300 -23.10 13.24 49.61
#